data_AF-A0A7L2QZF3-F1
#
_entry.id   AF-A0A7L2QZF3-F1
#
_cell.length_a   1.000
_cell.length_b   1.000
_cell.length_c   1.000
_cell.angle_alpha   90.00
_cell.angle_beta   90.00
_cell.angle_gamma   90.00
#
_symmetry.space_group_name_H-M   'P 1'
#
loop_
_entity.id
_entity.type
_entity.pdbx_description
1 polymer ?
#
loop_
_entity_poly.entity_id
_entity_poly.type
_entity_poly.pdbx_seq_one_letter_code
_entity_poly.pdbx_strand_id
1 'polypeptide(L)'
;HSYPYIPILPAQLLEVLSSPTPFIIGVHSVFRNDIHELLDVIIADLDGGTIKIPECIHLSQLPEPLLHQTQMALSLVLHPDLETADYAFPPPRTALSHSKMLDKEVRAIFLRLFAQLFQGYRSCLQLIRIHAEPVIHFHKVK
;
A
#
# COMPACT_ATOMS: atom_id res chain seq x y z
N HIS A 1 12.43 -0.26 -12.45
CA HIS A 1 11.56 0.48 -13.39
C HIS A 1 10.56 1.26 -12.57
N SER A 2 10.43 2.56 -12.82
CA SER A 2 9.42 3.41 -12.17
C SER A 2 8.24 3.54 -13.10
N TYR A 3 7.06 3.17 -12.61
CA TYR A 3 5.79 3.32 -13.32
C TYR A 3 5.29 4.78 -13.23
N PRO A 4 4.40 5.23 -14.12
CA PRO A 4 3.82 6.57 -14.04
C PRO A 4 3.14 6.83 -12.70
N TYR A 5 3.49 7.94 -12.07
CA TYR A 5 2.85 8.47 -10.88
C TYR A 5 2.39 9.90 -11.16
N ILE A 6 1.08 10.10 -11.28
CA ILE A 6 0.46 11.40 -11.56
C ILE A 6 -0.53 11.70 -10.43
N PRO A 7 -0.14 12.46 -9.39
CA PRO A 7 -1.01 12.75 -8.24
C PRO A 7 -2.35 13.37 -8.62
N ILE A 8 -2.37 14.21 -9.65
CA ILE A 8 -3.57 14.88 -10.18
C ILE A 8 -3.46 14.92 -11.69
N LEU A 9 -4.33 14.19 -12.39
CA LEU A 9 -4.38 14.15 -13.84
C LEU A 9 -5.13 15.37 -14.39
N PRO A 10 -4.54 16.15 -15.32
CA PRO A 10 -5.27 17.17 -16.06
C PRO A 10 -6.39 16.54 -16.92
N ALA A 11 -7.52 17.24 -17.04
CA ALA A 11 -8.69 16.76 -17.77
C ALA A 11 -8.40 16.37 -19.23
N GLN A 12 -7.47 17.08 -19.87
CA GLN A 12 -7.09 16.87 -21.27
C GLN A 12 -6.35 15.55 -21.49
N LEU A 13 -5.90 14.88 -20.41
CA LEU A 13 -5.09 13.66 -20.47
C LEU A 13 -5.84 12.44 -19.93
N LEU A 14 -7.18 12.48 -19.83
CA LEU A 14 -7.99 11.36 -19.35
C LEU A 14 -7.75 10.05 -20.13
N GLU A 15 -7.36 10.15 -21.41
CA GLU A 15 -6.99 9.01 -22.25
C GLU A 15 -5.82 8.17 -21.68
N VAL A 16 -4.96 8.76 -20.85
CA VAL A 16 -3.83 8.07 -20.21
C VAL A 16 -4.31 6.96 -19.25
N LEU A 17 -5.55 7.04 -18.76
CA LEU A 17 -6.15 6.01 -17.90
C LEU A 17 -6.33 4.66 -18.61
N SER A 18 -6.33 4.64 -19.95
CA SER A 18 -6.36 3.41 -20.76
C SER A 18 -4.98 2.84 -21.08
N SER A 19 -3.91 3.36 -20.43
CA SER A 19 -2.56 2.86 -20.60
C SER A 19 -2.44 1.38 -20.17
N PRO A 20 -1.81 0.50 -20.98
CA PRO A 20 -1.61 -0.90 -20.61
C PRO A 20 -0.47 -1.12 -19.60
N THR A 21 0.27 -0.06 -19.26
CA THR A 21 1.34 -0.13 -18.26
C THR A 21 0.79 0.18 -16.87
N PRO A 22 1.25 -0.50 -15.81
CA PRO A 22 0.83 -0.17 -14.45
C PRO A 22 1.05 1.32 -14.15
N PHE A 23 0.11 1.96 -13.46
CA PHE A 23 0.20 3.37 -13.10
C PHE A 23 -0.46 3.64 -11.74
N ILE A 24 -0.14 4.79 -11.15
CA ILE A 24 -0.88 5.37 -10.03
C ILE A 24 -1.25 6.80 -10.41
N ILE A 25 -2.54 7.05 -10.62
CA ILE A 25 -3.05 8.33 -11.10
C ILE A 25 -4.22 8.79 -10.22
N GLY A 26 -4.16 10.03 -9.74
CA GLY A 26 -5.29 10.66 -9.07
C GLY A 26 -6.14 11.45 -10.06
N VAL A 27 -7.46 11.28 -10.00
CA VAL A 27 -8.42 12.00 -10.84
C VAL A 27 -9.42 12.71 -9.94
N HIS A 28 -9.65 13.99 -10.20
CA HIS A 28 -10.64 14.75 -9.45
C HIS A 28 -12.06 14.24 -9.79
N SER A 29 -12.93 14.11 -8.79
CA SER A 29 -14.25 13.48 -8.94
C SER A 29 -15.19 14.18 -9.93
N VAL A 30 -14.96 15.46 -10.25
CA VAL A 30 -15.66 16.19 -11.32
C VAL A 30 -15.59 15.48 -12.69
N PHE A 31 -14.47 14.82 -13.00
CA PHE A 31 -14.26 14.17 -14.29
C PHE A 31 -14.77 12.72 -14.32
N ARG A 32 -15.39 12.24 -13.24
CA ARG A 32 -15.84 10.84 -13.12
C ARG A 32 -16.76 10.39 -14.26
N ASN A 33 -17.61 11.30 -14.75
CA ASN A 33 -18.53 11.01 -15.86
C ASN A 33 -17.84 11.02 -17.23
N ASP A 34 -16.66 11.65 -17.33
CA ASP A 34 -15.87 11.74 -18.56
C ASP A 34 -14.92 10.53 -18.71
N ILE A 35 -14.75 9.73 -17.65
CA ILE A 35 -13.95 8.50 -17.68
C ILE A 35 -14.75 7.40 -18.39
N HIS A 36 -14.21 6.91 -19.51
CA HIS A 36 -14.71 5.73 -20.20
C HIS A 36 -14.54 4.47 -19.35
N GLU A 37 -15.27 3.40 -19.69
CA GLU A 37 -15.19 2.13 -18.98
C GLU A 37 -13.75 1.58 -18.97
N LEU A 38 -13.17 1.47 -17.76
CA LEU A 38 -11.83 0.94 -17.54
C LEU A 38 -11.93 -0.53 -17.14
N LEU A 39 -11.38 -1.43 -17.97
CA LEU A 39 -11.56 -2.88 -17.80
C LEU A 39 -10.56 -3.50 -16.81
N ASP A 40 -9.40 -2.89 -16.63
CA ASP A 40 -8.24 -3.45 -15.92
C ASP A 40 -7.63 -2.45 -14.93
N VAL A 41 -8.45 -1.52 -14.43
CA VAL A 41 -8.03 -0.49 -13.47
C VAL A 41 -8.76 -0.64 -12.14
N ILE A 42 -8.00 -0.75 -11.06
CA ILE A 42 -8.54 -0.69 -9.70
C ILE A 42 -8.87 0.77 -9.37
N ILE A 43 -10.10 1.04 -8.97
CA ILE A 43 -10.56 2.39 -8.64
C ILE A 43 -10.75 2.50 -7.13
N ALA A 44 -10.00 3.40 -6.50
CA ALA A 44 -10.23 3.80 -5.12
C ALA A 44 -11.00 5.13 -5.09
N ASP A 45 -12.29 5.07 -4.76
CA ASP A 45 -13.15 6.24 -4.58
C ASP A 45 -13.00 6.74 -3.13
N LEU A 46 -12.23 7.80 -2.94
CA LEU A 46 -11.94 8.38 -1.63
C LEU A 46 -13.13 9.15 -1.04
N ASP A 47 -13.98 9.73 -1.89
CA ASP A 47 -15.20 10.45 -1.47
C ASP A 47 -16.27 9.45 -1.01
N GLY A 48 -16.43 8.34 -1.74
CA GLY A 48 -17.38 7.27 -1.43
C GLY A 48 -16.86 6.22 -0.45
N GLY A 49 -15.55 6.20 -0.15
CA GLY A 49 -14.92 5.20 0.71
C GLY A 49 -14.98 3.77 0.14
N THR A 50 -14.92 3.61 -1.19
CA THR A 50 -15.05 2.31 -1.85
C THR A 50 -13.84 1.96 -2.72
N ILE A 51 -13.58 0.67 -2.89
CA ILE A 51 -12.58 0.15 -3.82
C ILE A 51 -13.31 -0.77 -4.80
N LYS A 52 -13.19 -0.47 -6.10
CA LYS A 52 -13.70 -1.29 -7.19
C LYS A 52 -12.53 -2.03 -7.83
N ILE A 53 -12.61 -3.35 -7.81
CA ILE A 53 -11.61 -4.24 -8.41
C ILE A 53 -12.29 -4.90 -9.61
N PRO A 54 -11.77 -4.71 -10.84
CA PRO A 54 -12.29 -5.40 -12.01
C PRO A 54 -12.17 -6.92 -11.90
N GLU A 55 -13.10 -7.66 -12.52
CA GLU A 55 -13.15 -9.13 -12.46
C GLU A 55 -11.90 -9.81 -13.05
N CYS A 56 -11.22 -9.14 -13.98
CA CYS A 56 -10.00 -9.64 -14.61
C CYS A 56 -8.74 -9.52 -13.72
N ILE A 57 -8.85 -8.86 -12.55
CA ILE A 57 -7.73 -8.65 -11.62
C ILE A 57 -7.86 -9.56 -10.42
N HIS A 58 -6.87 -10.44 -10.25
CA HIS A 58 -6.73 -11.28 -9.07
C HIS A 58 -5.68 -10.69 -8.13
N LEU A 59 -6.12 -10.15 -7.00
CA LEU A 59 -5.23 -9.67 -5.95
C LEU A 59 -4.73 -10.84 -5.10
N SER A 60 -3.42 -10.99 -5.01
CA SER A 60 -2.81 -11.88 -4.02
C SER A 60 -3.01 -11.30 -2.63
N GLN A 61 -3.50 -12.12 -1.70
CA GLN A 61 -3.58 -11.73 -0.31
C GLN A 61 -2.18 -11.70 0.33
N LEU A 62 -2.00 -10.79 1.27
CA LEU A 62 -0.82 -10.76 2.10
C LEU A 62 -0.75 -12.06 2.94
N PRO A 63 0.39 -12.75 3.02
CA PRO A 63 0.47 -14.02 3.74
C PRO A 63 0.29 -13.84 5.24
N GLU A 64 -0.32 -14.82 5.89
CA GLU A 64 -0.35 -14.87 7.35
C GLU A 64 1.03 -15.26 7.92
N PRO A 65 1.41 -14.76 9.11
CA PRO A 65 0.63 -13.91 10.04
C PRO A 65 0.70 -12.40 9.75
N LEU A 66 1.32 -11.98 8.64
CA LEU A 66 1.63 -10.57 8.38
C LEU A 66 0.36 -9.74 8.15
N LEU A 67 -0.66 -10.32 7.52
CA LEU A 67 -1.95 -9.67 7.33
C LEU A 67 -2.59 -9.29 8.66
N HIS A 68 -2.81 -10.29 9.52
CA HIS A 68 -3.45 -10.06 10.81
C HIS A 68 -2.65 -9.09 11.69
N GLN A 69 -1.31 -9.25 11.76
CA GLN A 69 -0.45 -8.36 12.56
C GLN A 69 -0.48 -6.91 12.08
N THR A 70 -0.53 -6.70 10.76
CA THR A 70 -0.60 -5.35 10.18
C THR A 70 -1.94 -4.71 10.47
N GLN A 71 -3.05 -5.45 10.29
CA GLN A 71 -4.40 -4.97 10.57
C GLN A 71 -4.58 -4.61 12.05
N MET A 72 -4.11 -5.46 12.96
CA MET A 72 -4.15 -5.18 14.40
C MET A 72 -3.35 -3.92 14.76
N ALA A 73 -2.12 -3.79 14.25
CA ALA A 73 -1.31 -2.61 14.51
C ALA A 73 -1.94 -1.32 13.96
N LEU A 74 -2.52 -1.38 12.75
CA LEU A 74 -3.23 -0.23 12.17
C LEU A 74 -4.48 0.12 12.99
N SER A 75 -5.23 -0.88 13.47
CA SER A 75 -6.43 -0.65 14.29
C SER A 75 -6.09 0.08 15.59
N LEU A 76 -5.02 -0.32 16.28
CA LEU A 76 -4.60 0.31 17.54
C LEU A 76 -4.18 1.78 17.36
N VAL A 77 -3.60 2.12 16.21
CA VAL A 77 -3.13 3.47 15.90
C VAL A 77 -4.26 4.37 15.39
N LEU A 78 -5.12 3.85 14.50
CA LEU A 78 -6.18 4.62 13.87
C LEU A 78 -7.45 4.72 14.73
N HIS A 79 -7.72 3.69 15.54
CA HIS A 79 -8.93 3.56 16.35
C HIS A 79 -8.58 3.05 17.75
N PRO A 80 -7.80 3.79 18.56
CA PRO A 80 -7.36 3.35 19.88
C PRO A 80 -8.53 3.04 20.83
N ASP A 81 -9.67 3.71 20.65
CA ASP A 81 -10.86 3.49 21.46
C ASP A 81 -11.52 2.11 21.21
N LEU A 82 -11.27 1.48 20.05
CA LEU A 82 -11.90 0.20 19.70
C LEU A 82 -11.45 -0.95 20.61
N GLU A 83 -10.23 -0.89 21.17
CA GLU A 83 -9.71 -1.91 22.08
C GLU A 83 -10.51 -1.98 23.39
N THR A 84 -11.06 -0.84 23.82
CA THR A 84 -11.79 -0.71 25.09
C THR A 84 -13.28 -0.50 24.92
N ALA A 85 -13.78 -0.52 23.67
CA ALA A 85 -15.17 -0.21 23.33
C ALA A 85 -16.18 -1.15 24.00
N ASP A 86 -15.79 -2.41 24.25
CA ASP A 86 -16.63 -3.42 24.89
C ASP A 86 -16.57 -3.40 26.43
N TYR A 87 -15.71 -2.56 27.04
CA TYR A 87 -15.62 -2.49 28.49
C TYR A 87 -16.78 -1.68 29.08
N ALA A 88 -17.53 -2.29 30.00
CA ALA A 88 -18.57 -1.61 30.76
C ALA A 88 -18.03 -0.42 31.59
N PHE A 89 -16.75 -0.48 31.98
CA PHE A 89 -16.03 0.57 32.71
C PHE A 89 -14.67 0.81 32.05
N PRO A 90 -14.59 1.61 30.98
CA PRO A 90 -13.34 1.82 30.26
C PRO A 90 -12.36 2.66 31.10
N PRO A 91 -11.04 2.41 30.98
CA PRO A 91 -10.03 3.24 31.62
C PRO A 91 -10.08 4.69 31.10
N PRO A 92 -9.51 5.66 31.84
CA PRO A 92 -9.40 7.04 31.37
C PRO A 92 -8.69 7.08 30.01
N ARG A 93 -9.26 7.82 29.07
CA ARG A 93 -8.77 7.88 27.68
C ARG A 93 -7.30 8.30 27.65
N THR A 94 -6.47 7.50 26.98
CA THR A 94 -5.16 7.93 26.52
C THR A 94 -5.35 8.98 25.43
N ALA A 95 -4.59 10.08 25.50
CA ALA A 95 -4.71 11.14 24.52
C ALA A 95 -4.37 10.61 23.11
N LEU A 96 -5.17 11.00 22.11
CA LEU A 96 -4.89 10.66 20.71
C LEU A 96 -3.49 11.17 20.32
N SER A 97 -2.76 10.34 19.57
CA SER A 97 -1.51 10.75 18.94
C SER A 97 -1.71 12.04 18.16
N HIS A 98 -0.86 13.04 18.41
CA HIS A 98 -0.84 14.25 17.59
C HIS A 98 -0.65 13.85 16.11
N SER A 99 -1.29 14.54 15.16
CA SER A 99 -1.31 14.15 13.73
C SER A 99 0.08 13.79 13.15
N LYS A 100 1.13 14.53 13.54
CA LYS A 100 2.53 14.23 13.15
C LYS A 100 3.08 12.91 13.69
N MET A 101 2.61 12.44 14.85
CA MET A 101 2.98 11.15 15.42
C MET A 101 2.19 10.02 14.76
N LEU A 102 0.90 10.22 14.48
CA LEU A 102 0.06 9.26 13.77
C LEU A 102 0.68 8.86 12.42
N ASP A 103 1.13 9.83 11.62
CA ASP A 103 1.83 9.55 10.35
C ASP A 103 3.06 8.65 10.55
N LYS A 104 3.88 8.93 11.57
CA LYS A 104 5.08 8.14 11.86
C LYS A 104 4.72 6.72 12.29
N GLU A 105 3.68 6.54 13.09
CA GLU A 105 3.21 5.24 13.56
C GLU A 105 2.70 4.40 12.38
N VAL A 106 1.84 4.96 11.54
CA VAL A 106 1.35 4.29 10.32
C VAL A 106 2.51 3.92 9.40
N ARG A 107 3.45 4.84 9.15
CA ARG A 107 4.64 4.57 8.34
C ARG A 107 5.52 3.48 8.93
N ALA A 108 5.71 3.45 10.25
CA ALA A 108 6.49 2.43 10.92
C ALA A 108 5.86 1.04 10.76
N ILE A 109 4.52 0.95 10.82
CA ILE A 109 3.80 -0.30 10.60
C ILE A 109 4.06 -0.85 9.18
N PHE A 110 3.89 -0.02 8.15
CA PHE A 110 4.15 -0.44 6.77
C PHE A 110 5.64 -0.74 6.53
N LEU A 111 6.56 0.01 7.12
CA LEU A 111 7.99 -0.28 7.02
C LEU A 111 8.33 -1.65 7.61
N ARG A 112 7.76 -1.99 8.78
CA ARG A 112 7.91 -3.31 9.39
C ARG A 112 7.34 -4.41 8.49
N LEU A 113 6.14 -4.21 7.93
CA LEU A 113 5.53 -5.13 6.99
C LEU A 113 6.45 -5.41 5.79
N PHE A 114 6.97 -4.37 5.13
CA PHE A 114 7.89 -4.54 4.00
C PHE A 114 9.19 -5.23 4.41
N ALA A 115 9.75 -4.89 5.57
CA ALA A 115 10.95 -5.55 6.08
C ALA A 115 10.72 -7.05 6.30
N GLN A 116 9.56 -7.45 6.81
CA GLN A 116 9.20 -8.86 7.01
C GLN A 116 8.89 -9.58 5.69
N LEU A 117 8.16 -8.94 4.78
CA LEU A 117 7.87 -9.48 3.45
C LEU A 117 9.16 -9.79 2.66
N PHE A 118 10.11 -8.87 2.72
CA PHE A 118 11.36 -8.99 1.97
C PHE A 118 12.49 -9.59 2.78
N GLN A 119 12.30 -10.02 4.03
CA GLN A 119 13.40 -10.45 4.92
C GLN A 119 14.31 -11.53 4.32
N GLY A 120 13.75 -12.39 3.45
CA GLY A 120 14.46 -13.48 2.77
C GLY A 120 15.38 -13.03 1.63
N TYR A 121 15.30 -11.80 1.15
CA TYR A 121 15.98 -11.36 -0.08
C TYR A 121 17.50 -11.61 -0.09
N ARG A 122 18.14 -11.62 1.09
CA ARG A 122 19.58 -11.88 1.22
C ARG A 122 19.97 -13.29 0.79
N SER A 123 19.08 -14.28 0.90
CA SER A 123 19.34 -15.65 0.45
C SER A 123 19.41 -15.75 -1.09
N CYS A 124 18.83 -14.78 -1.79
CA CYS A 124 18.88 -14.65 -3.24
C CYS A 124 20.14 -13.89 -3.70
N LEU A 125 20.98 -13.38 -2.80
CA LEU A 125 22.22 -12.69 -3.16
C LEU A 125 23.37 -13.68 -3.35
N GLN A 126 24.01 -13.64 -4.51
CA GLN A 126 25.23 -14.36 -4.82
C GLN A 126 26.41 -13.39 -4.85
N LEU A 127 27.41 -13.65 -4.02
CA LEU A 127 28.63 -12.85 -3.96
C LEU A 127 29.74 -13.52 -4.78
N ILE A 128 30.22 -12.82 -5.81
CA ILE A 128 31.29 -13.28 -6.69
C ILE A 128 32.57 -12.52 -6.33
N ARG A 129 33.59 -13.25 -5.84
CA ARG A 129 34.86 -12.67 -5.34
C ARG A 129 36.07 -12.91 -6.25
N ILE A 130 35.84 -13.32 -7.49
CA ILE A 130 36.93 -13.59 -8.45
C ILE A 130 37.49 -12.33 -9.11
N HIS A 131 36.86 -11.18 -8.90
CA HIS A 131 37.29 -9.87 -9.38
C HIS A 131 37.88 -9.03 -8.23
N ALA A 132 38.72 -8.05 -8.55
CA ALA A 132 39.32 -7.14 -7.57
C ALA A 132 38.25 -6.38 -6.75
N GLU A 133 37.10 -6.10 -7.37
CA GLU A 133 35.90 -5.62 -6.68
C GLU A 133 34.86 -6.75 -6.59
N PRO A 134 34.28 -7.02 -5.40
CA PRO A 134 33.28 -8.05 -5.24
C PRO A 134 32.00 -7.67 -5.98
N VAL A 135 31.51 -8.58 -6.83
CA VAL A 135 30.26 -8.39 -7.59
C VAL A 135 29.11 -9.09 -6.85
N ILE A 136 27.99 -8.39 -6.68
CA ILE A 136 26.78 -8.94 -6.07
C ILE A 136 25.75 -9.16 -7.17
N HIS A 137 25.25 -10.39 -7.31
CA HIS A 137 24.21 -10.76 -8.26
C HIS A 137 22.94 -11.23 -7.52
N PHE A 138 21.77 -10.87 -8.01
CA PHE A 138 20.48 -11.32 -7.45
C PHE A 138 19.93 -12.50 -8.25
N HIS A 139 19.78 -13.65 -7.61
CA HIS A 139 19.28 -14.87 -8.22
C HIS A 139 17.76 -14.95 -8.11
N LYS A 140 17.04 -14.56 -9.17
CA LYS A 140 15.57 -14.41 -9.20
C LYS A 140 14.74 -15.69 -9.02
N VAL A 141 15.38 -16.87 -9.03
CA VAL A 141 14.71 -18.19 -9.07
C VAL A 141 14.74 -18.93 -7.72
N LYS A 142 15.09 -18.23 -6.62
CA LYS A 142 15.07 -18.76 -5.26
C LYS A 142 14.00 -18.07 -4.42
#